data_AF-A0A2E1SGD4-F1
#
_entry.id   AF-A0A2E1SGD4-F1
#
_cell.length_a   1.000
_cell.length_b   1.000
_cell.length_c   1.000
_cell.angle_alpha   90.00
_cell.angle_beta   90.00
_cell.angle_gamma   90.00
#
_symmetry.space_group_name_H-M   'P 1'
#
loop_
_entity.id
_entity.type
_entity.pdbx_description
1 polymer ?
#
loop_
_entity_poly.entity_id
_entity_poly.type
_entity_poly.pdbx_seq_one_letter_code
_entity_poly.pdbx_strand_id
1 'polypeptide(L)' 'MSNLASDTLPNQGFAKRSTLYQEFLAEREEILRHKWIESEKKGQDIGFERALLDWIRKHRESWRGARNTKIG' A
#
# COMPACT_ATOMS: atom_id res chain seq x y z
N MET A 1 -18.51 35.55 19.10
CA MET A 1 -17.92 35.90 17.79
C MET A 1 -17.13 34.69 17.33
N SER A 2 -17.54 34.14 16.19
CA SER A 2 -17.07 32.87 15.63
C SER A 2 -15.64 32.96 15.08
N ASN A 3 -14.99 31.79 15.07
CA ASN A 3 -13.85 31.36 14.25
C ASN A 3 -12.44 31.74 14.70
N LEU A 4 -11.75 30.73 15.27
CA LEU A 4 -10.34 30.48 14.97
C LEU A 4 -10.05 28.96 15.04
N ALA A 5 -10.73 28.21 14.17
CA ALA A 5 -10.57 26.75 14.02
C ALA A 5 -10.02 26.40 12.63
N SER A 6 -9.00 27.13 12.16
CA SER A 6 -8.47 26.92 10.79
C SER A 6 -6.96 26.85 10.68
N ASP A 7 -6.19 26.89 11.77
CA ASP A 7 -4.74 26.80 11.69
C ASP A 7 -4.24 25.53 12.38
N THR A 8 -4.01 24.50 11.58
CA THR A 8 -2.82 23.60 11.60
C THR A 8 -3.19 22.22 11.05
N LEU A 9 -3.42 22.12 9.74
CA LEU A 9 -3.13 20.88 8.99
C LEU A 9 -2.52 21.19 7.60
N PRO A 10 -1.33 21.82 7.47
CA PRO A 10 -0.75 22.04 6.15
C PRO A 10 -0.04 20.80 5.58
N ASN A 11 0.10 19.70 6.33
CA ASN A 11 1.06 18.64 5.97
C ASN A 11 0.44 17.37 5.33
N GLN A 12 -0.88 17.17 5.41
CA GLN A 12 -1.50 15.98 4.80
C GLN A 12 -1.56 16.05 3.27
N GLY A 13 -1.61 17.25 2.70
CA GLY A 13 -1.76 17.46 1.26
C GLY A 13 -0.47 17.22 0.45
N PHE A 14 0.70 17.42 1.06
CA PHE A 14 2.00 17.22 0.40
C PHE A 14 2.42 15.75 0.39
N ALA A 15 2.29 15.04 1.52
CA ALA A 15 2.59 13.61 1.59
C ALA A 15 1.72 12.80 0.63
N LYS A 16 0.43 13.13 0.49
CA LYS A 16 -0.48 12.47 -0.47
C LYS A 16 -0.11 12.66 -1.95
N ARG A 17 0.63 13.72 -2.28
CA ARG A 17 1.16 14.00 -3.62
C ARG A 17 2.56 13.42 -3.84
N SER A 18 3.21 12.92 -2.79
CA SER A 18 4.53 12.32 -2.91
C SER A 18 4.43 10.96 -3.62
N THR A 19 5.34 10.72 -4.54
CA THR A 19 5.49 9.41 -5.22
C THR A 19 5.65 8.28 -4.20
N LEU A 20 6.33 8.53 -3.08
CA LEU A 20 6.50 7.56 -2.00
C LEU A 20 5.17 7.08 -1.39
N TYR A 21 4.24 8.00 -1.10
CA TYR A 21 2.95 7.60 -0.54
C TYR A 21 2.10 6.84 -1.55
N GLN A 22 2.17 7.22 -2.83
CA GLN A 22 1.49 6.48 -3.90
C GLN A 22 2.06 5.07 -4.07
N GLU A 23 3.38 4.91 -4.03
CA GLU A 23 4.03 3.60 -4.05
C GLU A 23 3.66 2.74 -2.84
N PHE A 24 3.55 3.35 -1.65
CA PHE A 24 3.07 2.66 -0.46
C PHE A 24 1.63 2.16 -0.60
N LEU A 25 0.73 3.01 -1.13
CA LEU A 25 -0.66 2.60 -1.40
C LEU A 25 -0.73 1.46 -2.41
N ALA A 26 0.04 1.54 -3.50
CA ALA A 26 0.10 0.50 -4.52
C ALA A 26 0.64 -0.83 -3.94
N GLU A 27 1.68 -0.79 -3.11
CA GLU A 27 2.22 -1.97 -2.43
C GLU A 27 1.17 -2.59 -1.49
N ARG A 28 0.42 -1.76 -0.74
CA ARG A 28 -0.66 -2.21 0.12
C ARG A 28 -1.79 -2.88 -0.66
N GLU A 29 -2.18 -2.33 -1.81
CA GLU A 29 -3.21 -2.92 -2.67
C GLU A 29 -2.79 -4.30 -3.19
N GLU A 30 -1.54 -4.49 -3.56
CA GLU A 30 -1.02 -5.79 -3.99
C GLU A 30 -1.01 -6.82 -2.85
N ILE A 31 -0.67 -6.41 -1.63
CA ILE A 31 -0.76 -7.30 -0.45
C ILE A 31 -2.22 -7.71 -0.21
N LEU A 32 -3.18 -6.79 -0.34
CA LEU A 32 -4.61 -7.08 -0.18
C LEU A 32 -5.12 -8.02 -1.29
N ARG A 33 -4.66 -7.84 -2.53
CA ARG A 33 -4.95 -8.76 -3.64
C ARG A 33 -4.41 -10.16 -3.37
N HIS A 34 -3.16 -10.26 -2.93
CA HIS A 34 -2.53 -11.53 -2.54
C HIS A 34 -3.31 -12.23 -1.44
N LYS A 35 -3.68 -11.48 -0.39
CA LYS A 35 -4.52 -11.99 0.70
C LYS A 35 -5.81 -12.60 0.18
N TRP A 36 -6.52 -11.91 -0.72
CA TRP A 36 -7.77 -12.40 -1.29
C TRP A 36 -7.55 -13.71 -2.05
N ILE A 37 -6.59 -13.75 -3.00
CA ILE A 37 -6.30 -14.94 -3.81
C ILE A 37 -5.95 -16.16 -2.93
N GLU A 38 -5.09 -15.98 -1.93
CA GLU A 38 -4.70 -17.08 -1.05
C GLU A 38 -5.82 -17.51 -0.09
N SER A 39 -6.72 -16.59 0.28
CA SER A 39 -7.91 -16.92 1.06
C SER A 39 -8.89 -17.76 0.24
N GLU A 40 -9.11 -17.40 -1.02
CA GLU A 40 -9.94 -18.18 -1.95
C GLU A 40 -9.40 -19.60 -2.14
N LYS A 41 -8.07 -19.74 -2.31
CA LYS A 41 -7.42 -21.06 -2.44
C LYS A 41 -7.57 -21.93 -1.19
N LYS A 42 -7.59 -21.32 0.00
CA LYS A 42 -7.69 -22.04 1.27
C LYS A 42 -9.15 -22.24 1.73
N GLY A 43 -10.11 -21.59 1.08
CA GLY A 43 -11.51 -21.58 1.49
C GLY A 43 -11.78 -20.84 2.80
N GLN A 44 -10.84 -20.01 3.27
CA GLN A 44 -10.98 -19.20 4.48
C GLN A 44 -10.00 -18.03 4.47
N ASP A 45 -10.31 -16.95 5.21
CA ASP A 45 -9.39 -15.82 5.36
C ASP A 45 -8.07 -16.25 6.01
N ILE A 46 -6.95 -15.99 5.32
CA ILE A 46 -5.61 -16.27 5.85
C ILE A 46 -5.10 -15.20 6.81
N GLY A 47 -5.76 -14.04 6.87
CA GLY A 47 -5.35 -12.89 7.66
C GLY A 47 -4.29 -12.02 6.98
N PHE A 48 -4.26 -10.74 7.36
CA PHE A 48 -3.38 -9.75 6.72
C PHE A 48 -1.89 -10.00 6.99
N GLU A 49 -1.49 -10.31 8.23
CA GLU A 49 -0.09 -10.53 8.58
C GLU A 49 0.53 -11.72 7.84
N ARG A 50 -0.22 -12.82 7.71
CA ARG A 50 0.20 -13.99 6.94
C ARG A 50 0.38 -13.65 5.46
N ALA A 51 -0.58 -12.93 4.87
CA ALA A 51 -0.49 -12.48 3.49
C ALA A 51 0.68 -11.53 3.26
N LEU A 52 0.89 -10.57 4.15
CA LEU A 52 2.00 -9.61 4.12
C LEU A 52 3.35 -10.31 4.11
N LEU A 53 3.57 -11.22 5.07
CA LEU A 53 4.83 -11.95 5.21
C LEU A 53 5.10 -12.88 4.02
N ASP A 54 4.06 -13.51 3.46
CA ASP A 54 4.19 -14.35 2.27
C ASP A 54 4.51 -13.50 1.03
N TRP A 55 3.79 -12.39 0.85
CA TRP A 55 3.95 -11.48 -0.28
C TRP A 55 5.32 -10.82 -0.31
N ILE A 56 5.80 -10.34 0.85
CA ILE A 56 7.15 -9.75 0.98
C ILE A 56 8.23 -10.74 0.51
N ARG A 57 8.11 -12.01 0.87
CA ARG A 57 9.12 -13.04 0.54
C ARG A 57 9.10 -13.47 -0.92
N LYS A 58 7.93 -13.50 -1.56
CA LYS A 58 7.75 -14.13 -2.88
C LYS A 58 7.55 -13.15 -4.04
N HIS A 59 7.03 -11.96 -3.77
CA HIS A 59 6.50 -11.08 -4.82
C HIS A 59 7.11 -9.67 -4.82
N ARG A 60 7.47 -9.14 -3.65
CA ARG A 60 7.85 -7.73 -3.48
C ARG A 60 9.01 -7.27 -4.36
N GLU A 61 10.08 -8.07 -4.45
CA GLU A 61 11.27 -7.71 -5.22
C GLU A 61 10.93 -7.55 -6.71
N SER A 62 10.28 -8.56 -7.29
CA SER A 62 9.83 -8.53 -8.69
C SER A 62 8.85 -7.37 -8.96
N TRP A 63 7.90 -7.15 -8.06
CA TRP A 63 6.94 -6.06 -8.17
C TRP A 63 7.62 -4.68 -8.17
N ARG A 64 8.59 -4.45 -7.27
CA ARG A 64 9.37 -3.21 -7.23
C ARG A 64 10.27 -3.05 -8.46
N GLY A 65 10.89 -4.13 -8.92
CA GLY A 65 11.71 -4.15 -10.14
C GLY A 65 10.91 -3.71 -11.37
N ALA A 66 9.74 -4.31 -11.59
CA ALA A 66 8.87 -3.98 -12.71
C ALA A 66 8.39 -2.50 -12.72
N ARG A 67 8.31 -1.87 -11.54
CA ARG A 67 7.92 -0.46 -11.40
C ARG A 67 9.10 0.50 -11.60
N ASN A 68 10.29 0.14 -11.16
CA ASN A 68 11.50 0.95 -11.41
C ASN A 68 11.89 0.98 -12.90
N THR A 69 11.67 -0.11 -13.65
CA THR A 69 11.99 -0.18 -15.08
C THR A 69 11.12 0.73 -15.94
N LYS A 70 9.96 1.21 -15.45
CA LYS A 70 9.11 2.16 -16.21
C LYS A 70 9.64 3.60 -16.23
N ILE A 71 10.77 3.87 -15.57
CA ILE A 71 11.41 5.20 -15.53
C ILE A 71 12.77 5.20 -16.29
N GLY A 72 13.03 4.16 -17.10
CA GLY A 72 14.20 4.06 -17.98
C GLY A 72 13.86 4.34 -19.43
#